data_AF-A0AAJ2LN58-F1
#
_entry.id   AF-A0AAJ2LN58-F1
#
_cell.length_a   1.000
_cell.length_b   1.000
_cell.length_c   1.000
_cell.angle_alpha   90.00
_cell.angle_beta   90.00
_cell.angle_gamma   90.00
#
_symmetry.space_group_name_H-M   'P 1'
#
loop_
_entity.id
_entity.type
_entity.pdbx_description
1 polymer ?
#
loop_
_entity_poly.entity_id
_entity_poly.type
_entity_poly.pdbx_seq_one_letter_code
_entity_poly.pdbx_strand_id
1 'polypeptide(L)'
;NGFNLALHVGDDARHVQQQRIELLKALQPFGVARLVWLAQTHTTDVQVVTASAHFLPVNADALVTRQLNVACMIMTADCLPIVLSNSDGSEVACIHAGWRGLLNGVIENTINSMQSQAVYSWLGAAIGASHFEVGAEVYDLFVQQNPQ
;
A
#
# COMPACT_ATOMS: atom_id res chain seq x y z
N ASN A 1 -14.71 -5.21 18.62
CA ASN A 1 -13.95 -6.49 18.56
C ASN A 1 -13.49 -6.71 17.13
N GLY A 2 -12.19 -6.88 16.91
CA GLY A 2 -11.61 -7.05 15.58
C GLY A 2 -10.13 -6.64 15.57
N PHE A 3 -9.48 -6.81 14.42
CA PHE A 3 -8.11 -6.37 14.17
C PHE A 3 -8.11 -5.14 13.25
N ASN A 4 -8.69 -4.03 13.72
CA ASN A 4 -8.76 -2.79 12.96
C ASN A 4 -7.49 -1.95 13.18
N LEU A 5 -6.88 -1.50 12.08
CA LEU A 5 -5.66 -0.70 12.06
C LEU A 5 -5.91 0.76 11.63
N ALA A 6 -7.15 1.12 11.26
CA ALA A 6 -7.50 2.41 10.69
C ALA A 6 -8.00 3.41 11.75
N LEU A 7 -7.33 4.57 11.84
CA LEU A 7 -7.67 5.67 12.76
C LEU A 7 -8.74 6.63 12.22
N HIS A 8 -9.20 6.44 10.98
CA HIS A 8 -10.04 7.41 10.25
C HIS A 8 -11.42 6.86 9.86
N VAL A 9 -11.84 5.74 10.47
CA VAL A 9 -13.10 5.04 10.14
C VAL A 9 -14.12 5.01 11.30
N GLY A 10 -13.88 5.80 12.35
CA GLY A 10 -14.81 5.95 13.48
C GLY A 10 -14.69 4.91 14.60
N ASP A 11 -13.64 4.09 14.62
CA ASP A 11 -13.34 3.17 15.73
C ASP A 11 -12.67 3.89 16.92
N ASP A 12 -12.64 3.26 18.09
CA ASP A 12 -11.92 3.78 19.27
C ASP A 12 -10.42 3.83 18.97
N ALA A 13 -9.85 5.03 18.96
CA ALA A 13 -8.42 5.24 18.71
C ALA A 13 -7.52 4.41 19.64
N ARG A 14 -7.92 4.16 20.90
CA ARG A 14 -7.15 3.32 21.82
C ARG A 14 -7.13 1.87 21.37
N HIS A 15 -8.26 1.37 20.88
CA HIS A 15 -8.35 0.03 20.31
C HIS A 15 -7.43 -0.10 19.10
N VAL A 16 -7.51 0.84 18.16
CA VAL A 16 -6.68 0.83 16.95
C VAL A 16 -5.18 0.92 17.28
N GLN A 17 -4.78 1.79 18.21
CA GLN A 17 -3.39 1.89 18.64
C GLN A 17 -2.90 0.59 19.30
N GLN A 18 -3.74 -0.07 20.09
CA GLN A 18 -3.41 -1.39 20.64
C GLN A 18 -3.17 -2.40 19.51
N GLN A 19 -4.01 -2.45 18.47
CA GLN A 19 -3.80 -3.37 17.34
C GLN A 19 -2.52 -3.08 16.57
N ARG A 20 -2.18 -1.79 16.38
CA ARG A 20 -0.91 -1.39 15.76
C ARG A 20 0.31 -1.80 16.60
N ILE A 21 0.21 -1.74 17.93
CA ILE A 21 1.26 -2.21 18.84
C ILE A 21 1.41 -3.73 18.74
N GLU A 22 0.30 -4.48 18.76
CA GLU A 22 0.34 -5.94 18.62
C GLU A 22 0.88 -6.37 17.25
N LEU A 23 0.53 -5.65 16.18
CA LEU A 23 1.11 -5.88 14.85
C LEU A 23 2.62 -5.71 14.84
N LEU A 24 3.13 -4.62 15.44
CA LEU A 24 4.57 -4.39 15.51
C LEU A 24 5.27 -5.51 16.30
N LYS A 25 4.71 -5.92 17.45
CA LYS A 25 5.24 -7.05 18.22
C LYS A 25 5.27 -8.34 17.41
N ALA A 26 4.24 -8.63 16.63
CA ALA A 26 4.19 -9.82 15.78
C ALA A 26 5.23 -9.78 14.65
N LEU A 27 5.62 -8.58 14.19
CA LEU A 27 6.61 -8.40 13.13
C LEU A 27 8.07 -8.31 13.64
N GLN A 28 8.28 -8.03 14.92
CA GLN A 28 9.61 -7.94 15.53
C GLN A 28 10.50 -9.17 15.32
N PRO A 29 10.01 -10.42 15.42
CA PRO A 29 10.81 -11.61 15.13
C PRO A 29 11.37 -11.67 13.70
N PHE A 30 10.76 -10.95 12.76
CA PHE A 30 11.23 -10.81 11.37
C PHE A 30 12.16 -9.61 11.17
N GLY A 31 12.61 -8.99 12.26
CA GLY A 31 13.52 -7.85 12.25
C GLY A 31 12.85 -6.50 12.02
N VAL A 32 11.51 -6.40 12.07
CA VAL A 32 10.81 -5.12 11.93
C VAL A 32 10.87 -4.33 13.24
N ALA A 33 11.41 -3.12 13.20
CA ALA A 33 11.49 -2.21 14.33
C ALA A 33 10.49 -1.04 14.22
N ARG A 34 10.02 -0.73 13.01
CA ARG A 34 9.15 0.42 12.74
C ARG A 34 8.12 0.13 11.65
N LEU A 35 6.90 0.62 11.87
CA LEU A 35 5.83 0.64 10.88
C LEU A 35 5.71 2.06 10.30
N VAL A 36 5.67 2.20 8.98
CA VAL A 36 5.45 3.48 8.30
C VAL A 36 4.09 3.47 7.62
N TRP A 37 3.22 4.39 8.01
CA TRP A 37 1.83 4.46 7.57
C TRP A 37 1.62 5.57 6.53
N LEU A 38 0.66 5.35 5.64
CA LEU A 38 0.17 6.34 4.70
C LEU A 38 -1.16 6.97 5.15
N ALA A 39 -1.41 8.18 4.67
CA ALA A 39 -2.72 8.80 4.57
C ALA A 39 -3.18 8.66 3.09
N GLN A 40 -3.75 7.50 2.79
CA GLN A 40 -4.15 7.09 1.44
C GLN A 40 -5.37 7.88 0.98
N THR A 41 -5.32 8.41 -0.26
CA THR A 41 -6.42 9.20 -0.84
C THR A 41 -6.74 8.79 -2.29
N HIS A 42 -6.31 7.58 -2.70
CA HIS A 42 -6.45 7.05 -4.06
C HIS A 42 -5.72 7.90 -5.11
N THR A 43 -4.59 8.51 -4.73
CA THR A 43 -3.69 9.21 -5.65
C THR A 43 -2.72 8.22 -6.29
N THR A 44 -1.76 8.77 -7.02
CA THR A 44 -0.65 8.02 -7.62
C THR A 44 0.68 8.40 -6.97
N ASP A 45 0.63 9.09 -5.83
CA ASP A 45 1.82 9.61 -5.16
C ASP A 45 2.54 8.47 -4.43
N VAL A 46 3.86 8.52 -4.49
CA VAL A 46 4.75 7.50 -3.94
C VAL A 46 5.69 8.14 -2.94
N GLN A 47 5.72 7.61 -1.72
CA GLN A 47 6.67 8.04 -0.71
C GLN A 47 7.86 7.09 -0.63
N VAL A 48 9.06 7.60 -0.89
CA VAL A 48 10.31 6.86 -0.63
C VAL A 48 10.67 6.99 0.84
N VAL A 49 10.73 5.87 1.55
CA VAL A 49 11.05 5.81 2.97
C VAL A 49 12.56 5.86 3.16
N THR A 50 13.02 6.83 3.95
CA THR A 50 14.43 7.01 4.33
C THR A 50 14.63 6.76 5.82
N ALA A 51 15.87 6.77 6.30
CA ALA A 51 16.16 6.60 7.73
C ALA A 51 15.39 7.61 8.62
N SER A 52 15.23 8.84 8.14
CA SER A 52 14.53 9.94 8.82
C SER A 52 13.00 9.88 8.72
N ALA A 53 12.43 8.73 8.33
CA ALA A 53 10.98 8.60 8.09
C ALA A 53 10.13 9.18 9.23
N HIS A 54 9.08 9.88 8.83
CA HIS A 54 8.20 10.65 9.70
C HIS A 54 7.38 9.76 10.65
N PHE A 55 7.09 10.29 11.84
CA PHE A 55 6.15 9.66 12.79
C PHE A 55 4.69 9.85 12.37
N LEU A 56 4.41 10.82 11.51
CA LEU A 56 3.07 11.12 11.00
C LEU A 56 2.82 10.40 9.67
N PRO A 57 1.57 9.97 9.40
CA PRO A 57 1.20 9.43 8.11
C PRO A 57 1.52 10.41 6.98
N VAL A 58 2.08 9.90 5.88
CA VAL A 58 2.39 10.70 4.70
C VAL A 58 1.26 10.56 3.67
N ASN A 59 0.84 11.66 3.05
CA ASN A 59 -0.11 11.61 1.94
C ASN A 59 0.55 10.95 0.73
N ALA A 60 0.17 9.71 0.46
CA ALA A 60 0.57 8.92 -0.70
C ALA A 60 -0.28 7.65 -0.72
N ASP A 61 -0.21 6.91 -1.83
CA ASP A 61 -0.87 5.62 -1.99
C ASP A 61 0.14 4.47 -2.24
N ALA A 62 1.44 4.77 -2.31
CA ALA A 62 2.50 3.78 -2.30
C ALA A 62 3.69 4.18 -1.42
N LEU A 63 4.40 3.17 -0.92
CA LEU A 63 5.67 3.32 -0.21
C LEU A 63 6.75 2.49 -0.91
N VAL A 64 7.94 3.05 -1.05
CA VAL A 64 9.15 2.34 -1.50
C VAL A 64 10.20 2.42 -0.39
N THR A 65 10.89 1.32 -0.07
CA THR A 65 11.98 1.34 0.91
C THR A 65 13.14 0.45 0.50
N ARG A 66 14.34 0.92 0.87
CA ARG A 66 15.60 0.15 0.90
C ARG A 66 16.17 0.06 2.32
N GLN A 67 15.40 0.55 3.30
CA GLN A 67 15.81 0.58 4.70
C GLN A 67 15.47 -0.75 5.35
N LEU A 68 16.46 -1.34 6.02
CA LEU A 68 16.23 -2.49 6.89
C LEU A 68 15.32 -2.10 8.06
N ASN A 69 14.68 -3.11 8.64
CA ASN A 69 13.88 -3.00 9.86
C ASN A 69 12.63 -2.10 9.76
N VAL A 70 12.20 -1.74 8.56
CA VAL A 70 11.00 -0.93 8.31
C VAL A 70 9.96 -1.76 7.55
N ALA A 71 8.73 -1.77 8.05
CA ALA A 71 7.57 -2.28 7.30
C ALA A 71 6.79 -1.11 6.67
N CYS A 72 6.56 -1.21 5.36
CA CYS A 72 5.73 -0.29 4.60
C CYS A 72 4.26 -0.68 4.74
N MET A 73 3.46 0.18 5.38
CA MET A 73 2.06 -0.12 5.68
C MET A 73 1.12 0.58 4.71
N ILE A 74 0.33 -0.22 4.02
CA ILE A 74 -0.89 0.17 3.29
C ILE A 74 -2.09 -0.47 3.98
N MET A 75 -3.23 0.21 3.95
CA MET A 75 -4.49 -0.29 4.50
C MET A 75 -5.50 -0.49 3.37
N THR A 76 -6.17 -1.63 3.36
CA THR A 76 -7.18 -1.94 2.33
C THR A 76 -8.40 -2.54 2.97
N ALA A 77 -9.55 -2.27 2.37
CA ALA A 77 -10.76 -3.06 2.42
C ALA A 77 -11.32 -2.95 0.99
N ASP A 78 -11.31 -4.05 0.24
CA ASP A 78 -11.65 -4.15 -1.19
C ASP A 78 -10.58 -3.68 -2.20
N CYS A 79 -9.94 -2.51 -2.01
CA CYS A 79 -8.88 -2.06 -2.94
C CYS A 79 -7.69 -3.03 -2.99
N LEU A 80 -7.02 -3.14 -4.14
CA LEU A 80 -5.97 -4.14 -4.36
C LEU A 80 -4.64 -3.75 -3.66
N PRO A 81 -4.15 -4.52 -2.68
CA PRO A 81 -2.78 -4.36 -2.19
C PRO A 81 -1.79 -5.06 -3.13
N ILE A 82 -0.74 -4.34 -3.54
CA ILE A 82 0.36 -4.90 -4.35
C ILE A 82 1.67 -4.75 -3.58
N VAL A 83 2.47 -5.81 -3.53
CA VAL A 83 3.84 -5.77 -3.03
C VAL A 83 4.80 -6.05 -4.17
N LEU A 84 5.77 -5.17 -4.38
CA LEU A 84 6.85 -5.34 -5.36
C LEU A 84 8.17 -5.60 -4.65
N SER A 85 9.05 -6.39 -5.25
CA SER A 85 10.45 -6.48 -4.82
C SER A 85 11.39 -6.63 -6.00
N ASN A 86 12.62 -6.19 -5.82
CA ASN A 86 13.71 -6.54 -6.71
C ASN A 86 14.16 -8.00 -6.51
N SER A 87 15.13 -8.44 -7.32
CA SER A 87 15.56 -9.85 -7.36
C SER A 87 16.21 -10.35 -6.07
N ASP A 88 16.90 -9.48 -5.33
CA ASP A 88 17.65 -9.83 -4.11
C ASP A 88 16.95 -9.43 -2.81
N GLY A 89 15.79 -8.77 -2.90
CA GLY A 89 15.00 -8.33 -1.75
C GLY A 89 15.56 -7.10 -1.03
N SER A 90 16.54 -6.40 -1.61
CA SER A 90 17.11 -5.17 -1.01
C SER A 90 16.23 -3.92 -1.20
N GLU A 91 15.26 -3.98 -2.13
CA GLU A 91 14.28 -2.92 -2.34
C GLU A 91 12.88 -3.52 -2.48
N VAL A 92 11.93 -2.95 -1.72
CA VAL A 92 10.53 -3.37 -1.74
C VAL A 92 9.60 -2.18 -1.84
N ALA A 93 8.41 -2.40 -2.37
CA ALA A 93 7.34 -1.42 -2.40
C ALA A 93 6.00 -2.04 -1.98
N CYS A 94 5.16 -1.24 -1.31
CA CYS A 94 3.78 -1.59 -0.99
C CYS A 94 2.85 -0.53 -1.61
N ILE A 95 1.84 -0.96 -2.34
CA ILE A 95 0.95 -0.11 -3.13
C ILE A 95 -0.51 -0.37 -2.75
N HIS A 96 -1.23 0.68 -2.39
CA HIS A 96 -2.68 0.70 -2.33
C HIS A 96 -3.23 1.05 -3.70
N ALA A 97 -3.80 0.05 -4.38
CA ALA A 97 -4.25 0.18 -5.76
C ALA A 97 -5.79 0.08 -5.84
N GLY A 98 -6.48 1.13 -5.43
CA GLY A 98 -7.89 1.31 -5.79
C GLY A 98 -8.05 1.66 -7.28
N TRP A 99 -9.26 1.54 -7.83
CA TRP A 99 -9.47 1.70 -9.28
C TRP A 99 -8.96 3.04 -9.85
N ARG A 100 -9.08 4.15 -9.09
CA ARG A 100 -8.54 5.46 -9.50
C ARG A 100 -7.02 5.47 -9.56
N GLY A 101 -6.35 4.89 -8.56
CA GLY A 101 -4.90 4.79 -8.53
C GLY A 101 -4.38 3.88 -9.64
N LEU A 102 -5.05 2.74 -9.87
CA LEU A 102 -4.75 1.81 -10.97
C LEU A 102 -4.86 2.50 -12.33
N LEU A 103 -6.00 3.17 -12.58
CA LEU A 103 -6.23 3.90 -13.82
C LEU A 103 -5.15 4.97 -14.04
N ASN A 104 -4.84 5.76 -13.01
CA ASN A 104 -3.95 6.92 -13.16
C ASN A 104 -2.45 6.58 -13.09
N GLY A 105 -2.09 5.31 -12.86
CA GLY A 105 -0.71 4.85 -12.97
C GLY A 105 0.09 4.79 -11.66
N VAL A 106 -0.55 4.44 -10.53
CA VAL A 106 0.15 4.28 -9.25
C VAL A 106 1.23 3.18 -9.30
N ILE A 107 1.04 2.13 -10.11
CA ILE A 107 2.01 1.04 -10.26
C ILE A 107 3.26 1.56 -10.99
N GLU A 108 3.05 2.24 -12.11
CA GLU A 108 4.08 2.83 -12.96
C GLU A 108 4.88 3.86 -12.18
N ASN A 109 4.20 4.75 -11.44
CA ASN A 109 4.86 5.71 -10.57
C ASN A 109 5.68 5.04 -9.46
N THR A 110 5.19 3.93 -8.91
CA THR A 110 5.93 3.17 -7.90
C THR A 110 7.20 2.55 -8.49
N ILE A 111 7.09 1.90 -9.66
CA ILE A 111 8.25 1.32 -10.36
C ILE A 111 9.27 2.41 -10.71
N ASN A 112 8.82 3.57 -11.20
CA ASN A 112 9.69 4.71 -11.50
C ASN A 112 10.39 5.30 -10.27
N SER A 113 9.83 5.10 -9.07
CA SER A 113 10.41 5.54 -7.80
C SER A 113 11.37 4.52 -7.19
N MET A 114 11.39 3.28 -7.68
CA MET A 114 12.37 2.26 -7.30
C MET A 114 13.70 2.53 -8.01
N GLN A 115 14.80 2.21 -7.35
CA GLN A 115 16.15 2.34 -7.92
C GLN A 115 16.57 1.11 -8.71
N SER A 116 15.96 -0.03 -8.40
CA SER A 116 16.20 -1.32 -9.03
C SER A 116 14.95 -1.80 -9.77
N GLN A 117 15.15 -2.70 -10.72
CA GLN A 117 14.03 -3.29 -11.46
C GLN A 117 13.13 -4.09 -10.51
N ALA A 118 11.82 -3.82 -10.56
CA ALA A 118 10.83 -4.68 -9.93
C ALA A 118 10.78 -6.03 -10.66
N VAL A 119 11.14 -7.09 -9.95
CA VAL A 119 11.23 -8.45 -10.52
C VAL A 119 10.06 -9.31 -10.06
N TYR A 120 9.64 -9.15 -8.81
CA TYR A 120 8.54 -9.91 -8.23
C TYR A 120 7.38 -8.97 -7.89
N SER A 121 6.16 -9.49 -8.07
CA SER A 121 4.93 -8.84 -7.66
C SER A 121 4.04 -9.86 -6.95
N TRP A 122 3.47 -9.45 -5.82
CA TRP A 122 2.43 -10.17 -5.12
C TRP A 122 1.15 -9.32 -5.09
N LEU A 123 0.05 -9.91 -5.56
CA LEU A 123 -1.28 -9.33 -5.52
C LEU A 123 -2.01 -9.93 -4.32
N GLY A 124 -2.31 -9.10 -3.32
CA GLY A 124 -2.97 -9.56 -2.11
C GLY A 124 -4.49 -9.64 -2.24
N ALA A 125 -5.15 -9.91 -1.11
CA ALA A 125 -6.60 -10.03 -1.07
C ALA A 125 -7.28 -8.69 -1.41
N ALA A 126 -8.24 -8.74 -2.33
CA ALA A 126 -9.00 -7.60 -2.84
C ALA A 126 -10.43 -8.06 -3.18
N ILE A 127 -11.32 -7.12 -3.51
CA ILE A 127 -12.63 -7.47 -4.05
C ILE A 127 -12.46 -8.18 -5.41
N GLY A 128 -13.02 -9.38 -5.52
CA GLY A 128 -12.86 -10.22 -6.71
C GLY A 128 -13.77 -9.80 -7.86
N ALA A 129 -13.42 -10.22 -9.09
CA ALA A 129 -14.18 -9.90 -10.30
C ALA A 129 -15.67 -10.28 -10.25
N SER A 130 -16.04 -11.30 -9.47
CA SER A 130 -17.44 -11.72 -9.28
C SER A 130 -18.25 -10.82 -8.34
N HIS A 131 -17.60 -9.90 -7.62
CA HIS A 131 -18.21 -9.02 -6.62
C HIS A 131 -17.92 -7.53 -6.86
N PHE A 132 -16.97 -7.19 -7.73
CA PHE A 132 -16.61 -5.82 -8.03
C PHE A 132 -17.45 -5.26 -9.20
N GLU A 133 -18.71 -4.94 -8.91
CA GLU A 133 -19.59 -4.25 -9.86
C GLU A 133 -19.15 -2.78 -9.99
N VAL A 134 -19.03 -2.30 -11.23
CA VAL A 134 -18.67 -0.93 -11.55
C VAL A 134 -19.63 -0.36 -12.59
N GLY A 135 -19.82 0.96 -12.58
CA GLY A 135 -20.58 1.64 -13.62
C GLY A 135 -19.82 1.68 -14.95
N ALA A 136 -20.56 1.95 -16.03
CA ALA A 136 -20.01 2.04 -17.38
C ALA A 136 -18.90 3.11 -17.48
N GLU A 137 -19.00 4.18 -16.68
CA GLU A 137 -18.00 5.24 -16.64
C GLU A 137 -16.62 4.75 -16.20
N VAL A 138 -16.55 3.79 -15.28
CA VAL A 138 -15.26 3.21 -14.86
C VAL A 138 -14.73 2.30 -15.96
N TYR A 139 -15.59 1.46 -16.53
CA TYR A 139 -15.21 0.56 -17.62
C TYR A 139 -14.64 1.34 -18.82
N ASP A 140 -15.35 2.37 -19.27
CA ASP A 140 -14.98 3.18 -20.43
C ASP A 140 -13.62 3.87 -20.24
N LEU A 141 -13.34 4.37 -19.03
CA LEU A 141 -12.05 4.97 -18.70
C LEU A 141 -10.88 3.98 -18.89
N PHE A 142 -11.02 2.74 -18.42
CA PHE A 142 -9.97 1.73 -18.56
C PHE A 142 -9.77 1.31 -20.02
N VAL A 143 -10.85 1.13 -20.79
CA VAL A 143 -10.77 0.74 -22.21
C VAL A 143 -10.15 1.83 -23.07
N GLN A 144 -10.46 3.11 -22.80
CA GLN A 144 -9.88 4.23 -23.54
C GLN A 144 -8.38 4.40 -23.30
N GLN A 145 -7.92 4.14 -22.08
CA GLN A 145 -6.52 4.33 -21.70
C GLN A 145 -5.62 3.18 -22.19
N ASN A 146 -6.13 1.95 -22.19
CA ASN A 146 -5.42 0.78 -22.70
C ASN A 146 -6.32 0.00 -23.67
N PRO A 147 -6.51 0.50 -24.91
CA PRO A 147 -7.23 -0.25 -25.93
C PRO A 147 -6.49 -1.56 -26.20
N GLN A 148 -7.24 -2.68 -26.20
CA GLN A 148 -6.69 -3.99 -26.58
C GLN A 148 -6.29 -4.04 -28.05
#